data_AF-A0A381L2H3-F1
#
_entry.id   AF-A0A381L2H3-F1
#
_cell.length_a   1.000
_cell.length_b   1.000
_cell.length_c   1.000
_cell.angle_alpha   90.00
_cell.angle_beta   90.00
_cell.angle_gamma   90.00
#
_symmetry.space_group_name_H-M   'P 1'
#
loop_
_entity.id
_entity.type
_entity.pdbx_description
1 polymer ?
#
loop_
_entity_poly.entity_id
_entity_poly.type
_entity_poly.pdbx_seq_one_letter_code
_entity_poly.pdbx_strand_id
1 'polypeptide(L)'
;EVIYDTKSHMDNLEISSATPWELSAAEDYTYSGTHKKEIVKPSFVRNRRLIRIAMTPSGRTIYSSGTILDFVMDIRDAIKGHEGLVGKENLDGDISEGNIILLKTSPANDLHGMLID
;
A
#
# COMPACT_ATOMS: atom_id res chain seq x y z
N GLU A 1 -21.28 -13.37 5.28
CA GLU A 1 -19.88 -12.90 5.24
C GLU A 1 -19.00 -14.14 5.13
N VAL A 2 -18.08 -14.21 4.15
CA VAL A 2 -17.23 -15.39 3.94
C VAL A 2 -15.85 -15.10 4.53
N ILE A 3 -15.52 -15.78 5.62
CA ILE A 3 -14.17 -15.76 6.20
C ILE A 3 -13.41 -16.88 5.53
N TYR A 4 -12.31 -16.54 4.85
CA TYR A 4 -11.45 -17.53 4.24
C TYR A 4 -10.41 -17.95 5.28
N ASP A 5 -10.52 -19.19 5.72
CA ASP A 5 -9.51 -19.76 6.60
C ASP A 5 -8.25 -19.99 5.77
N THR A 6 -7.16 -19.31 6.09
CA THR A 6 -5.90 -19.48 5.36
C THR A 6 -5.44 -20.93 5.41
N LYS A 7 -5.81 -21.66 6.48
CA LYS A 7 -5.55 -23.09 6.62
C LYS A 7 -6.19 -23.91 5.49
N SER A 8 -7.45 -23.64 5.11
CA SER A 8 -8.14 -24.43 4.08
C SER A 8 -7.54 -24.27 2.68
N HIS A 9 -6.82 -23.18 2.43
CA HIS A 9 -6.07 -22.96 1.19
C HIS A 9 -4.62 -23.49 1.24
N MET A 10 -4.12 -23.77 2.45
CA MET A 10 -2.76 -24.26 2.71
C MET A 10 -2.69 -25.78 2.91
N ASP A 11 -3.83 -26.47 3.12
CA ASP A 11 -3.90 -27.89 3.45
C ASP A 11 -3.20 -28.84 2.44
N ASN A 12 -3.00 -28.40 1.20
CA ASN A 12 -2.31 -29.17 0.15
C ASN A 12 -0.89 -28.66 -0.19
N LEU A 13 -0.38 -27.67 0.55
CA LEU A 13 0.95 -27.09 0.32
C LEU A 13 1.93 -27.61 1.37
N GLU A 14 3.06 -28.15 0.92
CA GLU A 14 4.14 -28.59 1.81
C GLU A 14 4.99 -27.38 2.23
N ILE A 15 4.62 -26.80 3.37
CA ILE A 15 5.25 -25.58 3.96
C ILE A 15 6.13 -25.91 5.18
N SER A 16 6.35 -27.20 5.46
CA SER A 16 7.18 -27.67 6.58
C SER A 16 8.63 -27.16 6.53
N SER A 17 9.14 -26.90 5.32
CA SER A 17 10.48 -26.34 5.08
C SER A 17 10.47 -24.82 4.85
N ALA A 18 9.30 -24.17 4.89
CA ALA A 18 9.20 -22.74 4.62
C ALA A 18 9.53 -21.92 5.87
N THR A 19 10.49 -21.01 5.74
CA THR A 19 10.82 -20.06 6.79
C THR A 19 9.85 -18.88 6.73
N PRO A 20 9.10 -18.56 7.79
CA PRO A 20 8.38 -17.29 7.85
C PRO A 20 9.34 -16.13 7.65
N TRP A 21 8.92 -15.15 6.85
CA TRP A 21 9.59 -13.86 6.81
C TRP A 21 9.39 -13.18 8.16
N GLU A 22 10.42 -13.24 9.00
CA GLU A 22 10.50 -12.41 10.20
C GLU A 22 11.00 -11.04 9.78
N LEU A 23 10.09 -10.05 9.74
CA LEU A 23 10.51 -8.65 9.71
C LEU A 23 11.21 -8.39 11.04
N SER A 24 12.55 -8.44 11.02
CA SER A 24 13.39 -8.18 12.17
C SER A 24 13.17 -6.75 12.62
N ALA A 25 12.28 -6.57 13.59
CA ALA A 25 12.06 -5.30 14.27
C ALA A 25 13.21 -4.98 15.24
N ALA A 26 14.45 -5.31 14.85
CA ALA A 26 15.68 -5.24 15.62
C ALA A 26 16.73 -4.33 14.99
N GLU A 27 16.50 -3.81 13.78
CA GLU A 27 17.34 -2.74 13.24
C GLU A 27 16.50 -1.47 13.09
N ASP A 28 16.92 -0.45 13.84
CA ASP A 28 16.35 0.89 13.97
C ASP A 28 16.43 1.68 12.65
N TYR A 29 15.74 1.21 11.62
CA TYR A 29 15.56 1.97 10.41
C TYR A 29 14.07 2.23 10.23
N THR A 30 13.64 3.34 10.86
CA THR A 30 12.43 4.11 10.53
C THR A 30 11.06 3.58 11.01
N TYR A 31 10.91 3.22 12.28
CA TYR A 31 9.56 3.15 12.88
C TYR A 31 9.48 3.87 14.23
N SER A 32 8.90 5.07 14.22
CA SER A 32 8.54 5.88 15.40
C SER A 32 7.06 5.69 15.80
N GLY A 33 6.42 4.58 15.42
CA GLY A 33 5.03 4.35 15.77
C GLY A 33 4.87 3.95 17.23
N THR A 34 3.90 4.55 17.92
CA THR A 34 3.56 4.28 19.33
C THR A 34 2.80 2.95 19.53
N HIS A 35 2.59 2.18 18.46
CA HIS A 35 1.83 0.94 18.52
C HIS A 35 2.61 -0.15 19.28
N LYS A 36 1.94 -0.75 20.27
CA LYS A 36 2.47 -1.90 21.01
C LYS A 36 2.84 -2.99 20.02
N LYS A 37 4.06 -3.52 20.18
CA LYS A 37 4.58 -4.66 19.41
C LYS A 37 3.71 -5.89 19.75
N GLU A 38 2.64 -6.11 19.01
CA GLU A 38 1.83 -7.31 19.14
C GLU A 38 2.63 -8.53 18.65
N ILE A 39 2.42 -9.68 19.29
CA ILE A 39 2.97 -10.95 18.82
C ILE A 39 2.24 -11.30 17.53
N VAL A 40 2.86 -10.92 16.41
CA VAL A 40 2.37 -11.17 15.07
C VAL A 40 2.43 -12.67 14.79
N LYS A 41 1.27 -13.34 14.72
CA LYS A 41 1.20 -14.73 14.23
C LYS A 41 1.86 -14.82 12.84
N PRO A 42 2.61 -15.88 12.52
CA PRO A 42 3.19 -16.07 11.20
C PRO A 42 2.14 -15.97 10.09
N SER A 43 2.53 -15.45 8.93
CA SER A 43 1.62 -15.10 7.82
C SER A 43 0.70 -16.24 7.37
N PHE A 44 1.19 -17.49 7.43
CA PHE A 44 0.46 -18.71 7.09
C PHE A 44 -0.52 -19.21 8.18
N VAL A 45 -0.46 -18.67 9.40
CA VAL A 45 -1.36 -19.02 10.52
C VAL A 45 -2.47 -17.97 10.70
N ARG A 46 -2.42 -16.86 9.96
CA ARG A 46 -3.39 -15.77 10.07
C ARG A 46 -4.57 -16.02 9.16
N ASN A 47 -5.78 -16.19 9.69
CA ASN A 47 -7.01 -16.19 8.91
C ASN A 47 -7.21 -14.82 8.25
N ARG A 48 -7.52 -14.80 6.95
CA ARG A 48 -7.72 -13.55 6.20
C ARG A 48 -9.19 -13.41 5.82
N ARG A 49 -9.73 -12.21 6.01
CA ARG A 49 -11.04 -11.87 5.44
C ARG A 49 -10.82 -11.37 4.02
N LEU A 50 -11.56 -11.94 3.07
CA LEU A 50 -11.59 -11.39 1.72
C LEU A 50 -12.43 -10.12 1.76
N ILE A 51 -11.76 -8.98 1.59
CA ILE A 51 -12.41 -7.69 1.44
C ILE A 51 -12.38 -7.36 -0.06
N ARG A 52 -13.54 -7.08 -0.64
CA ARG A 52 -13.64 -6.59 -2.02
C ARG A 52 -13.93 -5.09 -1.96
N ILE A 53 -13.04 -4.30 -2.54
CA ILE A 53 -13.24 -2.86 -2.73
C ILE A 53 -13.81 -2.66 -4.13
N ALA A 54 -14.96 -1.99 -4.21
CA ALA A 54 -15.52 -1.53 -5.48
C ALA A 54 -15.21 -0.04 -5.61
N MET A 55 -14.38 0.32 -6.58
CA MET A 55 -13.97 1.70 -6.82
C MET A 55 -14.25 2.09 -8.27
N THR A 56 -14.59 3.35 -8.49
CA THR A 56 -14.64 3.92 -9.83
C THR A 56 -13.22 3.99 -10.38
N PRO A 57 -12.94 3.49 -11.61
CA PRO A 57 -11.64 3.67 -12.24
C PRO A 57 -11.28 5.16 -12.24
N SER A 58 -10.12 5.49 -11.69
CA SER A 58 -9.65 6.86 -11.58
C SER A 58 -8.29 6.96 -12.24
N GLY A 59 -8.11 8.01 -13.05
CA GLY A 59 -6.82 8.39 -13.59
C GLY A 59 -6.19 7.38 -14.56
N ARG A 60 -4.87 7.45 -14.64
CA ARG A 60 -4.00 6.68 -15.54
C ARG A 60 -2.67 6.38 -14.84
N THR A 61 -1.88 5.44 -15.35
CA THR A 61 -0.61 5.04 -14.71
C THR A 61 0.49 6.07 -14.94
N ILE A 62 1.51 6.10 -14.08
CA ILE A 62 2.66 7.01 -14.21
C ILE A 62 3.41 6.87 -15.55
N TYR A 63 3.41 5.68 -16.15
CA TYR A 63 4.02 5.44 -17.46
C TYR A 63 3.30 6.11 -18.63
N SER A 64 2.10 6.63 -18.39
CA SER A 64 1.31 7.31 -19.41
C SER A 64 1.55 8.81 -19.48
N SER A 65 2.39 9.40 -18.60
CA SER A 65 2.70 10.83 -18.61
C SER A 65 3.14 11.29 -20.02
N GLY A 66 2.53 12.37 -20.51
CA GLY A 66 2.75 12.84 -21.88
C GLY A 66 3.97 13.75 -22.02
N THR A 67 4.37 14.40 -20.92
CA THR A 67 5.52 15.29 -20.85
C THR A 67 6.31 15.08 -19.55
N ILE A 68 7.56 15.56 -19.53
CA ILE A 68 8.39 15.57 -18.31
C ILE A 68 7.72 16.44 -17.22
N LEU A 69 7.10 17.54 -17.61
CA LEU A 69 6.43 18.44 -16.67
C LEU A 69 5.25 17.73 -16.00
N ASP A 70 4.42 17.03 -16.79
CA ASP A 70 3.30 16.24 -16.27
C ASP A 70 3.81 15.24 -15.23
N PHE A 71 4.83 14.45 -15.60
CA PHE A 71 5.43 13.44 -14.71
C PHE A 71 5.92 14.04 -13.38
N VAL A 72 6.60 15.19 -13.42
CA VAL A 72 7.11 15.84 -12.20
C VAL A 72 5.95 16.39 -11.35
N MET A 73 4.91 16.94 -11.97
CA MET A 73 3.73 17.42 -11.26
C MET A 73 2.95 16.27 -10.59
N ASP A 74 2.81 15.16 -11.31
CA ASP A 74 2.16 13.94 -10.82
C ASP A 74 2.87 13.37 -9.58
N ILE A 75 4.21 13.22 -9.64
CA ILE A 75 5.01 12.76 -8.50
C ILE A 75 4.92 13.73 -7.33
N ARG A 76 5.05 15.03 -7.58
CA ARG A 76 4.95 16.06 -6.55
C ARG A 76 3.62 15.96 -5.80
N ASP A 77 2.52 15.81 -6.52
CA ASP A 77 1.19 15.77 -5.93
C ASP A 77 0.96 14.46 -5.16
N ALA A 78 1.48 13.32 -5.65
CA ALA A 78 1.50 12.06 -4.92
C ALA A 78 2.28 12.18 -3.59
N ILE A 79 3.47 12.78 -3.61
CA ILE A 79 4.28 13.03 -2.39
C ILE A 79 3.55 13.94 -1.40
N LYS A 80 2.92 15.03 -1.88
CA LYS A 80 2.12 15.92 -1.03
C LYS A 80 0.91 15.23 -0.41
N GLY A 81 0.28 14.32 -1.15
CA GLY A 81 -0.76 13.45 -0.60
C GLY A 81 -0.26 12.66 0.61
N HIS A 82 0.97 12.14 0.52
CA HIS A 82 1.62 11.39 1.59
C HIS A 82 2.06 12.27 2.78
N GLU A 83 2.55 13.49 2.54
CA GLU A 83 2.85 14.46 3.61
C GLU A 83 1.63 14.70 4.53
N GLY A 84 0.42 14.72 3.95
CA GLY A 84 -0.83 14.82 4.71
C GLY A 84 -1.17 13.59 5.57
N LEU A 85 -0.61 12.42 5.26
CA LEU A 85 -0.75 11.18 6.03
C LEU A 85 0.26 11.10 7.17
N VAL A 86 1.49 11.57 6.95
CA VAL A 86 2.51 11.68 8.01
C VAL A 86 2.00 12.52 9.17
N GLY A 87 1.30 13.64 8.88
CA GLY A 87 0.65 14.46 9.91
C GLY A 87 -0.46 13.75 10.72
N LYS A 88 -0.87 12.55 10.29
CA LYS A 88 -1.86 11.68 10.96
C LYS A 88 -1.24 10.40 11.53
N GLU A 89 0.08 10.35 11.66
CA GLU A 89 0.83 9.17 12.13
C GLU A 89 0.66 7.93 11.23
N ASN A 90 0.31 8.12 9.95
CA ASN A 90 0.23 7.05 8.97
C ASN A 90 1.39 7.17 7.97
N LEU A 91 2.27 6.16 7.97
CA LEU A 91 3.37 6.03 7.03
C LEU A 91 2.99 4.97 5.99
N ASP A 92 3.08 5.36 4.73
CA ASP A 92 2.78 4.52 3.59
C ASP A 92 4.03 3.70 3.29
N GLY A 93 3.84 2.39 3.27
CA GLY A 93 4.94 1.44 3.17
C GLY A 93 5.29 1.07 1.74
N ASP A 94 4.46 1.46 0.76
CA ASP A 94 4.52 0.96 -0.61
C ASP A 94 4.46 2.09 -1.64
N ILE A 95 5.42 2.99 -1.57
CA ILE A 95 5.60 4.02 -2.59
C ILE A 95 6.28 3.39 -3.81
N SER A 96 5.47 2.95 -4.76
CA SER A 96 5.92 2.37 -6.03
C SER A 96 5.16 2.95 -7.22
N GLU A 97 5.69 2.74 -8.43
CA GLU A 97 5.06 3.19 -9.69
C GLU A 97 3.62 2.69 -9.88
N GLY A 98 3.28 1.53 -9.32
CA GLY A 98 1.96 0.91 -9.43
C GLY A 98 0.93 1.59 -8.54
N ASN A 99 1.41 2.29 -7.52
CA ASN A 99 0.60 2.95 -6.51
C ASN A 99 0.42 4.44 -6.78
N ILE A 100 0.99 4.97 -7.86
CA ILE A 100 0.82 6.36 -8.31
C ILE A 100 -0.15 6.41 -9.49
N ILE A 101 -1.26 7.12 -9.31
CA ILE A 101 -2.31 7.37 -10.30
C ILE A 101 -2.29 8.84 -10.72
N LEU A 102 -2.14 9.09 -12.02
CA LEU A 102 -2.25 10.43 -12.58
C LEU A 102 -3.72 10.77 -12.79
N LEU A 103 -4.19 11.84 -12.17
CA LEU A 103 -5.54 12.35 -12.28
C LEU A 103 -5.70 13.21 -13.53
N LYS A 104 -6.93 13.22 -14.06
CA LYS A 104 -7.29 14.22 -15.07
C LYS A 104 -7.51 15.55 -14.36
N THR A 105 -6.77 16.55 -14.78
CA THR A 105 -6.92 17.92 -14.28
C THR A 105 -8.31 18.47 -14.56
N SER A 106 -8.82 19.23 -13.60
CA SER A 106 -10.11 19.91 -13.71
C SER A 106 -9.93 21.37 -13.30
N PRO A 107 -10.67 22.32 -13.88
CA PRO A 107 -10.63 23.71 -13.41
C PRO A 107 -11.00 23.86 -11.92
N ALA A 108 -11.65 22.86 -11.32
CA ALA A 108 -11.97 22.80 -9.89
C ALA A 108 -10.88 22.12 -9.04
N ASN A 109 -9.91 21.44 -9.65
CA ASN A 109 -8.89 20.69 -8.94
C ASN A 109 -7.59 20.63 -9.75
N ASP A 110 -6.58 21.35 -9.25
CA ASP A 110 -5.22 21.39 -9.80
C ASP A 110 -4.32 20.27 -9.24
N LEU A 111 -4.92 19.18 -8.76
CA LEU A 111 -4.19 17.96 -8.38
C LEU A 111 -4.05 17.07 -9.60
N HIS A 112 -2.81 16.70 -9.89
CA HIS A 112 -2.39 15.90 -11.04
C HIS A 112 -2.06 14.46 -10.63
N GLY A 113 -1.71 14.23 -9.37
CA GLY A 113 -1.37 12.91 -8.83
C GLY A 113 -2.23 12.48 -7.65
N MET A 114 -2.45 11.17 -7.55
CA MET A 114 -3.07 10.47 -6.42
C MET A 114 -2.22 9.25 -6.10
N LEU A 115 -2.06 8.95 -4.83
CA LEU A 115 -1.36 7.74 -4.38
C LEU A 115 -2.38 6.78 -3.74
N ILE A 116 -2.20 5.48 -3.95
CA ILE A 116 -3.04 4.41 -3.39
C ILE A 116 -2.16 3.43 -2.60
N ASP A 117 -2.56 3.14 -1.36
CA ASP A 117 -1.97 2.13 -0.46
C ASP A 117 -3.11 1.50 0.37
#